data_AF-A0A2R6EMK9-F1
#
_entry.id   AF-A0A2R6EMK9-F1
#
_cell.length_a   1.000
_cell.length_b   1.000
_cell.length_c   1.000
_cell.angle_alpha   90.00
_cell.angle_beta   90.00
_cell.angle_gamma   90.00
#
_symmetry.space_group_name_H-M   'P 1'
#
loop_
_entity.id
_entity.type
_entity.pdbx_description
1 polymer ?
#
loop_
_entity_poly.entity_id
_entity_poly.type
_entity_poly.pdbx_seq_one_letter_code
_entity_poly.pdbx_strand_id
1 'polypeptide(L)'
;MSIQGTEHRIGFPEEVANETVEYGSEDTSLEDAARDLRTAHEEIEQYRKGALALTAELEELQAMAEAEGNNELARTARQLKQSAIAVTERIEQG
;
A
#
# COMPACT_ATOMS: atom_id res chain seq x y z
N MET A 1 28.90 -18.21 25.43
CA MET A 1 29.07 -17.43 24.19
C MET A 1 27.70 -17.25 23.58
N SER A 2 27.10 -16.08 23.73
CA SER A 2 25.84 -15.75 23.07
C SER A 2 26.17 -15.21 21.70
N ILE A 3 25.76 -15.92 20.65
CA ILE A 3 25.85 -15.42 19.28
C ILE A 3 24.65 -14.50 19.10
N GLN A 4 24.87 -13.20 19.31
CA GLN A 4 23.85 -12.18 19.06
C GLN A 4 23.74 -11.97 17.55
N GLY A 5 22.58 -12.36 17.03
CA GLY A 5 21.77 -11.65 16.04
C GLY A 5 22.44 -11.14 14.77
N THR A 6 22.12 -11.79 13.65
CA THR A 6 21.93 -11.13 12.35
C THR A 6 20.76 -11.79 11.64
N GLU A 7 19.53 -11.43 12.03
CA GLU A 7 18.38 -11.67 11.16
C GLU A 7 18.40 -10.66 10.01
N HIS A 8 19.32 -10.85 9.07
CA HIS A 8 19.35 -10.10 7.82
C HIS A 8 18.40 -10.75 6.83
N ARG A 9 17.10 -10.53 7.04
CA ARG A 9 16.04 -11.10 6.18
C ARG A 9 15.72 -10.18 4.99
N ILE A 10 16.73 -9.81 4.23
CA ILE A 10 16.57 -9.49 2.81
C ILE A 10 17.53 -10.42 2.09
N GLY A 11 17.01 -11.26 1.19
CA GLY A 11 17.69 -12.45 0.65
C GLY A 11 18.93 -12.19 -0.23
N PHE A 12 19.74 -11.19 0.07
CA PHE A 12 21.02 -10.96 -0.58
C PHE A 12 22.13 -11.79 0.07
N PRO A 13 23.07 -12.28 -0.75
CA PRO A 13 24.39 -12.70 -0.26
C PRO A 13 25.10 -11.51 0.42
N GLU A 14 25.77 -11.76 1.54
CA GLU A 14 26.51 -10.74 2.31
C GLU A 14 27.58 -10.05 1.45
N GLU A 15 28.11 -10.76 0.46
CA GLU A 15 29.16 -10.30 -0.44
C GLU A 15 28.74 -9.13 -1.34
N VAL A 16 27.42 -8.93 -1.55
CA VAL A 16 26.90 -7.88 -2.44
C VAL A 16 26.01 -6.87 -1.71
N ALA A 17 25.71 -7.07 -0.42
CA ALA A 17 24.81 -6.19 0.33
C ALA A 17 25.29 -4.73 0.39
N ASN A 18 26.61 -4.54 0.42
CA ASN A 18 27.27 -3.22 0.49
C ASN A 18 27.60 -2.61 -0.88
N GLU A 19 27.32 -3.32 -1.98
CA GLU A 19 27.48 -2.74 -3.32
C GLU A 19 26.56 -1.53 -3.46
N THR A 20 27.04 -0.49 -4.12
CA THR A 20 26.30 0.76 -4.26
C THR A 20 25.61 0.84 -5.61
N VAL A 21 24.40 1.40 -5.60
CA VAL A 21 23.66 1.78 -6.79
C VAL A 21 23.35 3.27 -6.71
N GLU A 22 23.52 3.97 -7.83
CA GLU A 22 23.12 5.36 -7.94
C GLU A 22 21.58 5.42 -8.05
N TYR A 23 20.94 6.03 -7.06
CA TYR A 23 19.49 6.21 -7.03
C TYR A 23 19.16 7.68 -6.80
N GLY A 24 18.65 8.34 -7.85
CA GLY A 24 18.40 9.78 -7.83
C GLY A 24 19.71 10.58 -7.93
N SER A 25 20.10 11.24 -6.85
CA SER A 25 21.33 12.04 -6.75
C SER A 25 22.29 11.56 -5.64
N GLU A 26 22.04 10.38 -5.08
CA GLU A 26 22.82 9.79 -3.98
C GLU A 26 23.13 8.32 -4.27
N ASP A 27 24.29 7.86 -3.78
CA ASP A 27 24.65 6.46 -3.76
C ASP A 27 23.95 5.77 -2.59
N THR A 28 23.26 4.67 -2.84
CA THR A 28 22.62 3.83 -1.80
C THR A 28 23.13 2.40 -1.88
N SER A 29 23.21 1.71 -0.74
CA SER A 29 23.57 0.28 -0.73
C SER A 29 22.43 -0.56 -1.32
N LEU A 30 22.75 -1.71 -1.92
CA LEU A 30 21.72 -2.65 -2.39
C LEU A 30 20.80 -3.11 -1.26
N GLU A 31 21.33 -3.24 -0.04
CA GLU A 31 20.52 -3.59 1.12
C GLU A 31 19.51 -2.49 1.49
N ASP A 32 19.95 -1.24 1.56
CA ASP A 32 19.09 -0.11 1.88
C ASP A 32 18.02 0.09 0.80
N ALA A 33 18.41 0.03 -0.47
CA ALA A 33 17.48 0.10 -1.59
C ALA A 33 16.38 -0.97 -1.50
N ALA A 34 16.74 -2.20 -1.14
CA ALA A 34 15.76 -3.27 -1.00
C ALA A 34 14.87 -3.12 0.26
N ARG A 35 15.42 -2.57 1.35
CA ARG A 35 14.65 -2.22 2.54
C ARG A 35 13.60 -1.17 2.21
N ASP A 36 13.97 -0.17 1.42
CA ASP A 36 13.09 0.90 0.97
C ASP A 36 12.00 0.35 0.04
N LEU A 37 12.35 -0.51 -0.92
CA LEU A 37 11.38 -1.17 -1.80
C LEU A 37 10.38 -2.02 -1.00
N ARG A 38 10.84 -2.75 0.02
CA ARG A 38 9.93 -3.51 0.90
C ARG A 38 8.98 -2.57 1.65
N THR A 39 9.49 -1.48 2.21
CA THR A 39 8.67 -0.48 2.90
C THR A 39 7.63 0.12 1.96
N ALA A 40 8.03 0.50 0.75
CA ALA A 40 7.11 1.01 -0.27
C ALA A 40 6.02 -0.01 -0.63
N HIS A 41 6.39 -1.30 -0.75
CA HIS A 41 5.42 -2.36 -1.01
C HIS A 41 4.42 -2.53 0.15
N GLU A 42 4.89 -2.48 1.40
CA GLU A 42 4.04 -2.53 2.58
C GLU A 42 3.08 -1.33 2.63
N GLU A 43 3.55 -0.12 2.34
CA GLU A 43 2.72 1.09 2.26
C GLU A 43 1.63 0.96 1.18
N ILE A 44 1.99 0.48 -0.01
CA ILE A 44 1.02 0.23 -1.09
C ILE A 44 -0.06 -0.76 -0.64
N GLU A 45 0.32 -1.83 0.05
CA GLU A 45 -0.63 -2.81 0.58
C GLU A 45 -1.54 -2.20 1.66
N GLN A 46 -1.04 -1.29 2.50
CA GLN A 46 -1.87 -0.55 3.46
C GLN A 46 -2.86 0.37 2.75
N TYR A 47 -2.43 1.10 1.70
CA TYR A 47 -3.33 1.91 0.89
C TYR A 47 -4.43 1.06 0.24
N ARG A 48 -4.07 -0.12 -0.29
CA ARG A 48 -5.04 -1.07 -0.86
C ARG A 48 -6.09 -1.51 0.18
N LYS A 49 -5.65 -1.92 1.37
CA LYS A 49 -6.54 -2.30 2.47
C LYS A 49 -7.46 -1.16 2.90
N GLY A 50 -6.92 0.05 3.02
CA GLY A 50 -7.69 1.25 3.35
C GLY A 50 -8.78 1.56 2.32
N ALA A 51 -8.45 1.47 1.03
CA ALA A 51 -9.41 1.68 -0.05
C ALA A 51 -10.52 0.60 -0.08
N LEU A 52 -10.19 -0.66 0.20
CA LEU A 52 -11.18 -1.74 0.35
C LEU A 52 -12.12 -1.51 1.54
N ALA A 53 -11.58 -1.13 2.70
CA ALA A 53 -12.39 -0.83 3.88
C ALA A 53 -13.33 0.35 3.61
N LEU A 54 -12.82 1.43 3.02
CA LEU A 54 -13.63 2.59 2.64
C LEU A 54 -14.74 2.23 1.63
N THR A 55 -14.46 1.32 0.70
CA THR A 55 -15.47 0.82 -0.25
C THR A 55 -16.66 0.19 0.45
N ALA A 56 -16.41 -0.63 1.48
CA ALA A 56 -17.46 -1.28 2.27
C ALA A 56 -18.28 -0.25 3.07
N GLU A 57 -17.63 0.70 3.74
CA GLU A 57 -18.32 1.76 4.50
C GLU A 57 -19.19 2.64 3.59
N LEU A 58 -18.71 2.97 2.38
CA LEU A 58 -19.47 3.75 1.41
C LEU A 58 -20.62 2.96 0.78
N GLU A 59 -20.51 1.64 0.70
CA GLU A 59 -21.62 0.77 0.29
C GLU A 59 -22.74 0.75 1.34
N GLU A 60 -22.40 0.64 2.61
CA GLU A 60 -23.37 0.72 3.71
C GLU A 60 -24.04 2.10 3.76
N LEU A 61 -23.25 3.18 3.69
CA LEU A 61 -23.77 4.55 3.66
C LEU A 61 -24.70 4.79 2.47
N GLN A 62 -24.35 4.26 1.29
CA GLN A 62 -25.21 4.34 0.11
C GLN A 62 -26.56 3.66 0.38
N ALA A 63 -26.56 2.43 0.92
CA ALA A 63 -27.77 1.68 1.20
C ALA A 63 -28.67 2.38 2.24
N MET A 64 -28.07 2.91 3.30
CA MET A 64 -28.81 3.69 4.31
C MET A 64 -29.44 4.95 3.71
N ALA A 65 -28.66 5.72 2.93
CA ALA A 65 -29.15 6.93 2.28
C ALA A 65 -30.29 6.65 1.29
N GLU A 66 -30.21 5.54 0.54
CA GLU A 66 -31.29 5.10 -0.34
C GLU A 66 -32.56 4.74 0.44
N ALA A 67 -32.42 4.03 1.58
CA ALA A 67 -33.55 3.68 2.45
C ALA A 67 -34.23 4.92 3.07
N GLU A 68 -33.46 5.96 3.37
CA GLU A 68 -33.94 7.24 3.90
C GLU A 68 -34.50 8.18 2.81
N GLY A 69 -34.38 7.82 1.53
CA GLY A 69 -34.76 8.68 0.40
C GLY A 69 -33.81 9.86 0.15
N ASN A 70 -32.62 9.85 0.75
CA ASN A 70 -31.59 10.86 0.58
C ASN A 70 -30.76 10.59 -0.69
N ASN A 71 -31.33 10.94 -1.84
CA ASN A 71 -30.74 10.68 -3.16
C ASN A 71 -29.38 11.34 -3.38
N GLU A 72 -29.15 12.52 -2.80
CA GLU A 72 -27.89 13.25 -2.95
C GLU A 72 -26.74 12.57 -2.20
N LEU A 73 -27.01 12.14 -0.97
CA LEU A 73 -26.04 11.38 -0.17
C LEU A 73 -25.75 10.01 -0.81
N ALA A 74 -26.79 9.29 -1.25
CA ALA A 74 -26.63 8.01 -1.93
C ALA A 74 -25.76 8.13 -3.19
N ARG A 75 -25.98 9.19 -3.99
CA ARG A 75 -25.17 9.46 -5.19
C ARG A 75 -23.72 9.78 -4.83
N THR A 76 -23.51 10.60 -3.81
CA THR A 76 -22.17 10.99 -3.36
C THR A 76 -21.40 9.77 -2.84
N ALA A 77 -22.03 8.95 -2.01
CA ALA A 77 -21.46 7.71 -1.50
C ALA A 77 -21.05 6.76 -2.64
N ARG A 78 -21.93 6.61 -3.65
CA ARG A 78 -21.63 5.81 -4.85
C ARG A 78 -20.44 6.32 -5.64
N GLN A 79 -20.31 7.64 -5.83
CA GLN A 79 -19.18 8.23 -6.56
C GLN A 79 -17.86 8.04 -5.82
N LEU A 80 -17.85 8.26 -4.51
CA LEU A 80 -16.66 7.99 -3.68
C LEU A 80 -16.30 6.52 -3.68
N LYS A 81 -17.29 5.62 -3.65
CA LYS A 81 -17.09 4.17 -3.70
C LYS A 81 -16.38 3.77 -5.00
N GLN A 82 -16.83 4.31 -6.13
CA GLN A 82 -16.19 4.08 -7.43
C GLN A 82 -14.74 4.56 -7.46
N SER A 83 -14.44 5.72 -6.84
CA SER A 83 -13.06 6.20 -6.72
C SER A 83 -12.20 5.27 -5.85
N ALA A 84 -12.74 4.75 -4.74
CA ALA A 84 -12.02 3.82 -3.87
C ALA A 84 -11.71 2.49 -4.59
N ILE A 85 -12.68 1.96 -5.35
CA ILE A 85 -12.48 0.77 -6.21
C ILE A 85 -11.41 1.03 -7.28
N ALA A 86 -11.43 2.20 -7.93
CA ALA A 86 -10.44 2.53 -8.94
C ALA A 86 -9.00 2.58 -8.37
N VAL A 87 -8.84 2.98 -7.10
CA VAL A 87 -7.54 2.92 -6.41
C VAL A 87 -7.09 1.47 -6.22
N THR A 88 -7.98 0.58 -5.76
CA THR A 88 -7.62 -0.84 -5.56
C THR A 88 -7.27 -1.52 -6.88
N GLU A 89 -8.05 -1.29 -7.93
CA GLU A 89 -7.80 -1.86 -9.26
C GLU A 89 -6.46 -1.39 -9.84
N ARG A 90 -6.11 -0.11 -9.65
CA ARG A 90 -4.84 0.45 -10.12
C ARG A 90 -3.64 -0.16 -9.39
N ILE A 91 -3.78 -0.45 -8.10
CA ILE A 91 -2.74 -1.13 -7.32
C ILE A 91 -2.58 -2.58 -7.79
N GLU A 92 -3.67 -3.27 -8.13
CA GLU A 92 -3.65 -4.67 -8.57
C GLU A 92 -3.15 -4.86 -10.00
N GLN A 93 -3.24 -3.83 -10.84
CA GLN A 93 -2.76 -3.82 -12.23
C GLN A 93 -1.31 -3.34 -12.39
N GLY A 94 -0.76 -2.67 -11.36
CA GLY A 94 0.63 -2.19 -11.34
C GLY A 94 1.63 -3.30 -11.08
#